data_AF-A0A7C4ZE11-F1
#
_entry.id   AF-A0A7C4ZE11-F1
#
_cell.length_a   1.000
_cell.length_b   1.000
_cell.length_c   1.000
_cell.angle_alpha   90.00
_cell.angle_beta   90.00
_cell.angle_gamma   90.00
#
_symmetry.space_group_name_H-M   'P 1'
#
loop_
_entity.id
_entity.type
_entity.pdbx_description
1 polymer ?
#
loop_
_entity_poly.entity_id
_entity_poly.type
_entity_poly.pdbx_seq_one_letter_code
_entity_poly.pdbx_strand_id
1 'polypeptide(L)'
;MATSGAMKTCIVCGRTFVPDKFHPYQRFYSLQCKWRYHSGSERKKRRYHELRFKAIEASGGKYIICGTDDKYMLTIDHIDDDWRKDPFSRRNKRALYRHILSDVENARKHFQVLCWNHDSMKALYPEIFAERYSVVR
;
A
#
# COMPACT_ATOMS: atom_id res chain seq x y z
N MET A 1 -12.35 14.17 -21.92
CA MET A 1 -12.71 12.95 -22.68
C MET A 1 -12.10 11.75 -21.98
N ALA A 2 -12.92 10.91 -21.35
CA ALA A 2 -12.44 9.72 -20.64
C ALA A 2 -11.92 8.69 -21.65
N THR A 3 -10.67 8.25 -21.49
CA THR A 3 -10.12 7.18 -22.32
C THR A 3 -10.83 5.89 -21.95
N SER A 4 -11.63 5.37 -22.88
CA SER A 4 -12.33 4.08 -22.78
C SER A 4 -11.32 2.94 -22.84
N GLY A 5 -10.65 2.67 -21.72
CA GLY A 5 -9.78 1.50 -21.61
C GLY A 5 -10.59 0.22 -21.80
N ALA A 6 -10.16 -0.66 -22.71
CA ALA A 6 -10.79 -1.94 -22.93
C ALA A 6 -10.84 -2.75 -21.62
N MET A 7 -12.04 -3.20 -21.22
CA MET A 7 -12.23 -4.04 -20.04
C MET A 7 -11.44 -5.35 -20.20
N LYS A 8 -10.80 -5.77 -19.11
CA LYS A 8 -10.05 -7.03 -19.03
C LYS A 8 -10.57 -7.89 -17.89
N THR A 9 -10.44 -9.21 -18.07
CA THR A 9 -10.78 -10.19 -17.03
C THR A 9 -9.51 -10.57 -16.27
N CYS A 10 -9.56 -10.52 -14.95
CA CYS A 10 -8.45 -10.95 -14.12
C CYS A 10 -8.32 -12.47 -14.16
N ILE A 11 -7.15 -12.98 -14.53
CA ILE A 11 -6.89 -14.43 -14.61
C ILE A 11 -6.86 -15.13 -13.23
N VAL A 12 -6.91 -14.38 -12.13
CA VAL A 12 -6.81 -14.90 -10.76
C VAL A 12 -8.17 -14.97 -10.05
N CYS A 13 -9.06 -14.00 -10.28
CA CYS A 13 -10.37 -13.97 -9.61
C CYS A 13 -11.56 -13.88 -10.57
N GLY A 14 -11.33 -13.87 -11.88
CA GLY A 14 -12.39 -13.76 -12.88
C GLY A 14 -13.08 -12.39 -12.95
N ARG A 15 -12.71 -11.43 -12.10
CA ARG A 15 -13.30 -10.09 -12.08
C ARG A 15 -12.90 -9.29 -13.32
N THR A 16 -13.87 -8.63 -13.94
CA THR A 16 -13.63 -7.64 -14.98
C THR A 16 -13.17 -6.30 -14.39
N PHE A 17 -12.20 -5.66 -15.03
CA PHE A 17 -11.63 -4.39 -14.60
C PHE A 17 -11.12 -3.59 -15.81
N VAL A 18 -11.07 -2.26 -15.69
CA VAL A 18 -10.44 -1.40 -16.69
C VAL A 18 -8.97 -1.23 -16.31
N PRO A 19 -8.01 -1.59 -17.18
CA PRO A 19 -6.60 -1.39 -16.90
C PRO A 19 -6.26 0.09 -16.79
N ASP A 20 -5.64 0.50 -15.68
CA ASP A 20 -5.04 1.81 -15.58
C ASP A 20 -3.74 1.85 -16.40
N LYS A 21 -3.63 2.84 -17.29
CA LYS A 21 -2.43 3.08 -18.11
C LYS A 21 -1.17 3.33 -17.26
N PHE A 22 -1.32 3.81 -16.04
CA PHE A 22 -0.22 4.04 -15.10
C PHE A 22 0.15 2.78 -14.30
N HIS A 23 -0.61 1.69 -14.43
CA HIS A 23 -0.30 0.41 -13.82
C HIS A 23 0.05 -0.67 -14.86
N PRO A 24 1.34 -0.85 -15.19
CA PRO A 24 1.77 -1.85 -16.17
C PRO A 24 1.32 -3.28 -15.81
N TYR A 25 1.07 -3.54 -14.52
CA TYR A 25 0.60 -4.83 -14.01
C TYR A 25 -0.91 -5.09 -14.17
N GLN A 26 -1.71 -4.06 -14.43
CA GLN A 26 -3.12 -4.22 -14.79
C GLN A 26 -3.31 -4.76 -16.22
N ARG A 27 -2.23 -5.19 -16.89
CA ARG A 27 -2.33 -5.91 -18.15
C ARG A 27 -3.04 -7.27 -18.03
N PHE A 28 -2.93 -7.93 -16.87
CA PHE A 28 -3.38 -9.32 -16.66
C PHE A 28 -4.23 -9.52 -15.39
N TYR A 29 -4.14 -8.60 -14.42
CA TYR A 29 -4.73 -8.78 -13.09
C TYR A 29 -5.48 -7.54 -12.63
N SER A 30 -6.58 -7.74 -11.90
CA SER A 30 -7.21 -6.66 -11.14
C SER A 30 -6.25 -6.16 -10.05
N LEU A 31 -6.39 -4.91 -9.61
CA LEU A 31 -5.56 -4.35 -8.53
C LEU A 31 -5.59 -5.19 -7.26
N GLN A 32 -6.76 -5.73 -6.93
CA GLN A 32 -6.94 -6.65 -5.80
C GLN A 32 -6.09 -7.92 -5.94
N CYS A 33 -5.89 -8.41 -7.16
CA CYS A 33 -5.15 -9.64 -7.42
C CYS A 33 -3.68 -9.42 -7.80
N LYS A 34 -3.25 -8.19 -8.11
CA LYS A 34 -1.85 -7.84 -8.41
C LYS A 34 -0.87 -8.42 -7.38
N TRP A 35 -1.24 -8.37 -6.10
CA TRP A 35 -0.40 -8.85 -5.01
C TRP A 35 -0.27 -10.37 -4.91
N ARG A 36 -1.16 -11.15 -5.55
CA ARG A 36 -1.12 -12.62 -5.53
C ARG A 36 0.02 -13.20 -6.40
N TYR A 37 0.61 -12.42 -7.32
CA TYR A 37 1.57 -12.87 -8.32
C TYR A 37 3.05 -12.58 -8.02
N HIS A 38 3.38 -11.66 -7.10
CA HIS A 38 4.79 -11.45 -6.73
C HIS A 38 5.37 -12.73 -6.08
N SER A 39 6.45 -13.22 -6.69
CA SER A 39 6.86 -14.62 -6.78
C SER A 39 7.29 -15.25 -5.46
N GLY A 40 6.66 -16.38 -5.11
CA GLY A 40 7.02 -17.22 -3.98
C GLY A 40 6.01 -18.35 -3.71
N SER A 41 6.39 -19.30 -2.86
CA SER A 41 5.49 -20.34 -2.37
C SER A 41 4.33 -19.74 -1.54
N GLU A 42 3.17 -20.37 -1.55
CA GLU A 42 1.98 -19.94 -0.77
C GLU A 42 2.30 -19.72 0.71
N ARG A 43 3.16 -20.56 1.30
CA ARG A 43 3.67 -20.39 2.67
C ARG A 43 4.44 -19.08 2.86
N LYS A 44 5.29 -18.69 1.89
CA LYS A 44 6.06 -17.43 1.94
C LYS A 44 5.13 -16.22 1.81
N LYS A 45 4.07 -16.31 0.99
CA LYS A 45 3.03 -15.28 0.87
C LYS A 45 2.27 -15.11 2.17
N ARG A 46 1.77 -16.21 2.74
CA ARG A 46 1.01 -16.19 3.99
C ARG A 46 1.81 -15.56 5.12
N ARG A 47 3.06 -15.99 5.34
CA ARG A 47 3.96 -15.40 6.35
C ARG A 47 4.22 -13.91 6.15
N TYR A 48 4.34 -13.47 4.90
CA TYR A 48 4.51 -12.06 4.59
C TYR A 48 3.25 -11.25 4.92
N HIS A 49 2.08 -11.75 4.52
CA HIS A 49 0.79 -11.11 4.81
C HIS A 49 0.48 -11.08 6.30
N GLU A 50 0.70 -12.18 7.02
CA GLU A 50 0.56 -12.26 8.48
C GLU A 50 1.38 -11.17 9.16
N LEU A 51 2.67 -11.03 8.80
CA LEU A 51 3.56 -10.02 9.38
C LEU A 51 3.11 -8.59 9.01
N ARG A 52 2.76 -8.36 7.74
CA ARG A 52 2.31 -7.06 7.25
C ARG A 52 1.01 -6.62 7.91
N PHE A 53 0.03 -7.53 8.04
CA PHE A 53 -1.25 -7.25 8.66
C PHE A 53 -1.10 -6.93 10.15
N LYS A 54 -0.23 -7.64 10.86
CA LYS A 54 0.12 -7.29 12.24
C LYS A 54 0.68 -5.88 12.35
N ALA A 55 1.60 -5.50 11.46
CA ALA A 55 2.16 -4.15 11.46
C ALA A 55 1.10 -3.08 11.16
N ILE A 56 0.20 -3.31 10.19
CA ILE A 56 -0.91 -2.38 9.89
C ILE A 56 -1.82 -2.19 11.10
N GLU A 57 -2.19 -3.28 11.77
CA GLU A 57 -3.03 -3.23 12.98
C GLU A 57 -2.36 -2.48 14.12
N ALA A 58 -1.08 -2.75 14.38
CA ALA A 58 -0.30 -2.03 15.37
C ALA A 58 -0.25 -0.51 15.07
N SER A 59 -0.21 -0.16 13.78
CA SER A 59 -0.24 1.23 13.31
C SER A 59 -1.64 1.85 13.22
N GLY A 60 -2.69 1.16 13.69
CA GLY A 60 -4.06 1.70 13.80
C GLY A 60 -5.11 1.05 12.91
N GLY A 61 -4.71 0.16 12.00
CA GLY A 61 -5.63 -0.73 11.27
C GLY A 61 -6.51 -0.09 10.19
N LYS A 62 -6.55 1.24 10.11
CA LYS A 62 -7.38 2.00 9.16
C LYS A 62 -6.65 3.25 8.68
N TYR A 63 -7.00 3.72 7.50
CA TYR A 63 -6.52 5.02 7.03
C TYR A 63 -7.51 6.13 7.34
N ILE A 64 -7.05 7.19 8.01
CA ILE A 64 -7.89 8.24 8.56
C ILE A 64 -8.58 9.12 7.49
N ILE A 65 -7.96 9.32 6.33
CA ILE A 65 -8.50 10.23 5.30
C ILE A 65 -9.66 9.61 4.52
N CYS A 66 -9.53 8.37 4.05
CA CYS A 66 -10.62 7.72 3.29
C CYS A 66 -11.41 6.66 4.06
N GLY A 67 -11.05 6.41 5.32
CA GLY A 67 -11.77 5.49 6.20
C GLY A 67 -11.62 4.01 5.88
N THR A 68 -10.85 3.64 4.86
CA THR A 68 -10.70 2.22 4.49
C THR A 68 -9.94 1.44 5.57
N ASP A 69 -10.42 0.23 5.84
CA ASP A 69 -9.88 -0.74 6.80
C ASP A 69 -9.53 -2.08 6.13
N ASP A 70 -9.76 -2.22 4.82
CA ASP A 70 -9.35 -3.39 4.05
C ASP A 70 -7.81 -3.46 4.01
N LYS A 71 -7.26 -4.36 4.82
CA LYS A 71 -5.81 -4.60 4.96
C LYS A 71 -5.12 -4.89 3.63
N TYR A 72 -5.83 -5.41 2.63
CA TYR A 72 -5.27 -5.64 1.30
C TYR A 72 -5.08 -4.33 0.51
N MET A 73 -5.84 -3.30 0.86
CA MET A 73 -5.80 -1.97 0.26
C MET A 73 -4.95 -0.97 1.04
N LEU A 74 -4.62 -1.28 2.30
CA LEU A 74 -3.77 -0.45 3.16
C LEU A 74 -2.28 -0.67 2.92
N THR A 75 -1.47 0.38 2.92
CA THR A 75 -0.01 0.37 2.86
C THR A 75 0.57 1.10 4.07
N ILE A 76 1.85 0.86 4.36
CA ILE A 76 2.60 1.61 5.36
C ILE A 76 3.63 2.45 4.61
N ASP A 77 3.56 3.75 4.82
CA ASP A 77 4.43 4.75 4.19
C ASP A 77 5.08 5.67 5.23
N HIS A 78 6.15 6.36 4.86
CA HIS A 78 6.83 7.28 5.78
C HIS A 78 6.03 8.58 5.88
N ILE A 79 6.05 9.25 7.03
CA ILE A 79 5.40 10.55 7.18
C ILE A 79 6.17 11.63 6.42
N ASP A 80 7.49 11.70 6.60
CA ASP A 80 8.34 12.80 6.11
C ASP A 80 9.04 12.50 4.76
N ASP A 81 8.67 11.41 4.08
CA ASP A 81 9.28 10.95 2.82
C ASP A 81 10.81 10.79 2.87
N ASP A 82 11.37 10.66 4.06
CA ASP A 82 12.79 10.61 4.38
C ASP A 82 13.39 9.19 4.33
N TRP A 83 12.75 8.29 3.58
CA TRP A 83 13.10 6.87 3.47
C TRP A 83 14.57 6.58 3.11
N ARG A 84 15.31 7.55 2.54
CA ARG A 84 16.74 7.45 2.24
C ARG A 84 17.63 7.57 3.48
N LYS A 85 17.15 8.28 4.50
CA LYS A 85 17.82 8.50 5.79
C LYS A 85 17.29 7.54 6.86
N ASP A 86 16.10 6.99 6.65
CA ASP A 86 15.53 5.99 7.53
C ASP A 86 16.39 4.70 7.54
N PRO A 87 16.90 4.25 8.72
CA PRO A 87 17.63 2.99 8.83
C PRO A 87 16.81 1.76 8.40
N PHE A 88 15.48 1.90 8.34
CA PHE A 88 14.50 0.89 7.91
C PHE A 88 14.04 1.15 6.47
N SER A 89 14.98 1.12 5.53
CA SER A 89 14.70 1.38 4.11
C SER A 89 13.61 0.49 3.49
N ARG A 90 12.95 1.01 2.44
CA ARG A 90 11.97 0.29 1.60
C ARG A 90 12.49 -1.02 0.99
N ARG A 91 13.82 -1.26 0.94
CA ARG A 91 14.43 -2.44 0.30
C ARG A 91 14.14 -3.74 1.04
N ASN A 92 13.88 -3.70 2.36
CA ASN A 92 13.54 -4.89 3.14
C ASN A 92 12.24 -4.70 3.94
N LYS A 93 11.11 -4.87 3.25
CA LYS A 93 9.76 -4.74 3.84
C LYS A 93 9.54 -5.61 5.08
N ARG A 94 10.15 -6.79 5.15
CA ARG A 94 10.01 -7.67 6.34
C ARG A 94 10.75 -7.12 7.55
N ALA A 95 11.93 -6.55 7.36
CA ALA A 95 12.67 -5.90 8.44
C ALA A 95 11.89 -4.68 8.95
N LEU A 96 11.35 -3.86 8.04
CA LEU A 96 10.47 -2.75 8.39
C LEU A 96 9.28 -3.20 9.26
N TYR A 97 8.53 -4.22 8.84
CA TYR A 97 7.39 -4.69 9.63
C TYR A 97 7.78 -5.24 11.01
N ARG A 98 8.94 -5.89 11.13
CA ARG A 98 9.44 -6.33 12.44
C ARG A 98 9.82 -5.15 13.32
N HIS A 99 10.43 -4.11 12.75
CA HIS A 99 10.77 -2.90 13.49
C HIS A 99 9.51 -2.20 14.02
N ILE A 100 8.50 -2.05 13.18
CA ILE A 100 7.20 -1.48 13.57
C ILE A 100 6.61 -2.26 14.76
N LEU A 101 6.70 -3.59 14.72
CA LEU A 101 6.17 -4.44 15.78
C LEU A 101 7.06 -4.48 17.04
N SER A 102 8.34 -4.13 16.94
CA SER A 102 9.22 -4.07 18.11
C SER A 102 9.08 -2.77 18.91
N ASP A 103 8.67 -1.68 18.26
CA ASP A 103 8.45 -0.38 18.90
C ASP A 103 7.33 0.39 18.17
N VAL A 104 6.10 0.05 18.53
CA VAL A 104 4.88 0.57 17.87
C VAL A 104 4.74 2.08 18.07
N GLU A 105 5.06 2.58 19.26
CA GLU A 105 4.91 3.99 19.60
C GLU A 105 5.92 4.86 18.86
N ASN A 106 7.17 4.41 18.74
CA ASN A 106 8.13 5.11 17.89
C ASN A 106 7.74 4.99 16.42
N ALA A 107 7.32 3.80 15.96
CA ALA A 107 6.91 3.58 14.58
C ALA A 107 5.77 4.51 14.13
N ARG A 108 4.80 4.82 15.00
CA ARG A 108 3.70 5.76 14.71
C ARG A 108 4.16 7.19 14.47
N LYS A 109 5.36 7.57 14.91
CA LYS A 109 5.94 8.90 14.66
C LYS A 109 6.59 9.00 13.28
N HIS A 110 7.01 7.88 12.71
CA HIS A 110 7.74 7.82 11.45
C HIS A 110 6.90 7.30 10.29
N PHE A 111 5.90 6.46 10.60
CA PHE A 111 5.11 5.76 9.60
C PHE A 111 3.62 6.06 9.75
N GLN A 112 2.95 6.14 8.61
CA GLN A 112 1.52 6.28 8.48
C GLN A 112 0.93 5.11 7.68
N VAL A 113 -0.29 4.72 8.03
CA VAL A 113 -1.08 3.80 7.23
C VAL A 113 -1.83 4.60 6.18
N LEU A 114 -1.65 4.29 4.90
CA LEU A 114 -2.36 4.93 3.79
C LEU A 114 -3.20 3.88 3.05
N CYS A 115 -4.26 4.28 2.34
CA CYS A 115 -4.75 3.40 1.28
C CYS A 115 -3.86 3.54 0.05
N TRP A 116 -3.80 2.50 -0.78
CA TRP A 116 -2.93 2.46 -1.94
C TRP A 116 -3.13 3.63 -2.92
N ASN A 117 -4.38 4.10 -3.09
CA ASN A 117 -4.65 5.26 -3.94
C ASN A 117 -4.05 6.55 -3.37
N HIS A 118 -4.11 6.73 -2.04
CA HIS A 118 -3.57 7.92 -1.38
C HIS A 118 -2.05 7.87 -1.27
N ASP A 119 -1.47 6.68 -1.07
CA ASP A 119 -0.02 6.44 -1.19
C ASP A 119 0.48 6.78 -2.60
N SER A 120 -0.22 6.33 -3.65
CA SER A 120 0.09 6.71 -5.04
C SER A 120 -0.09 8.22 -5.30
N MET A 121 -1.14 8.85 -4.76
CA MET A 121 -1.35 10.28 -4.92
C MET A 121 -0.26 11.10 -4.22
N LYS A 122 0.12 10.73 -3.00
CA LYS A 122 1.23 11.34 -2.26
C LYS A 122 2.53 11.26 -3.05
N ALA A 123 2.81 10.11 -3.66
CA ALA A 123 4.03 9.90 -4.44
C ALA A 123 4.05 10.65 -5.79
N LEU A 124 2.91 10.71 -6.50
CA LEU A 124 2.84 11.29 -7.84
C LEU A 124 2.53 12.80 -7.84
N TYR A 125 1.80 13.28 -6.83
CA TYR A 125 1.28 14.64 -6.74
C TYR A 125 1.40 15.16 -5.29
N PRO A 126 2.62 15.29 -4.75
CA PRO A 126 2.83 15.61 -3.33
C PRO A 126 2.22 16.95 -2.91
N GLU A 127 2.31 17.98 -3.77
CA GLU A 127 1.74 19.30 -3.50
C GLU A 127 0.21 19.26 -3.40
N ILE A 128 -0.46 18.57 -4.34
CA ILE A 128 -1.92 18.39 -4.34
C ILE A 128 -2.36 17.55 -3.14
N PHE A 129 -1.58 16.52 -2.79
CA PHE A 129 -1.85 15.69 -1.63
C PHE A 129 -1.78 16.52 -0.34
N ALA A 130 -0.73 17.35 -0.18
CA ALA A 130 -0.59 18.24 0.96
C ALA A 130 -1.69 19.29 1.02
N GLU A 131 -2.03 19.94 -0.10
CA GLU A 131 -3.13 20.90 -0.19
C GLU A 131 -4.46 20.31 0.30
N ARG A 132 -4.77 19.08 -0.12
CA ARG A 132 -6.06 18.44 0.20
C ARG A 132 -6.13 17.81 1.59
N TYR A 133 -5.00 17.34 2.12
CA TYR A 133 -5.00 16.44 3.27
C TYR A 133 -4.03 16.82 4.40
N SER A 134 -3.35 17.96 4.32
CA SER A 134 -2.42 18.44 5.37
C SER A 134 -3.04 18.61 6.76
N VAL A 135 -4.37 18.76 6.83
CA VAL A 135 -5.12 19.01 8.07
C VAL A 135 -5.54 17.73 8.79
N VAL A 136 -5.41 16.56 8.15
CA VAL A 136 -5.83 15.28 8.73
C VAL A 136 -4.58 14.52 9.18
N ARG A 137 -4.14 14.79 10.41
CA ARG A 137 -3.11 14.01 11.12
C ARG A 137 -3.67 13.49 12.43
#